data_AF-A0A1G1TEH6-F1
#
_entry.id   AF-A0A1G1TEH6-F1
#
_cell.length_a   1.000
_cell.length_b   1.000
_cell.length_c   1.000
_cell.angle_alpha   90.00
_cell.angle_beta   90.00
_cell.angle_gamma   90.00
#
_symmetry.space_group_name_H-M   'P 1'
#
loop_
_entity.id
_entity.type
_entity.pdbx_description
1 polymer ?
#
loop_
_entity_poly.entity_id
_entity_poly.type
_entity_poly.pdbx_seq_one_letter_code
_entity_poly.pdbx_strand_id
1 'polypeptide(L)'
;MRLAVLLFLAGALGAAACSGTHEPLQDQAVSAVPQPASDASGLCVPELLSLDIDELSQQLGPALPLPSGFADPILAPVIQRTEQLDSSMLFRRRGLAIVASYDYRSRQVSNLLLVGSNETELMSRAQLQLGADSYLVLPVFKERPVNELLGLRVLAMSLNQ
;
A
#
# COMPACT_ATOMS: atom_id res chain seq x y z
N MET A 1 -5.15 63.76 -13.21
CA MET A 1 -6.45 63.62 -13.89
C MET A 1 -6.24 62.87 -15.22
N ARG A 2 -6.91 61.72 -15.39
CA ARG A 2 -7.35 61.08 -16.66
C ARG A 2 -6.25 60.63 -17.64
N LEU A 3 -5.89 59.34 -17.70
CA LEU A 3 -6.55 58.21 -18.39
C LEU A 3 -6.64 58.37 -19.93
N ALA A 4 -5.77 57.68 -20.67
CA ALA A 4 -5.87 57.40 -22.11
C ALA A 4 -4.94 56.20 -22.43
N VAL A 5 -5.40 54.96 -22.29
CA VAL A 5 -6.15 54.13 -23.27
C VAL A 5 -5.23 53.46 -24.31
N LEU A 6 -5.07 52.15 -24.05
CA LEU A 6 -4.60 51.04 -24.86
C LEU A 6 -4.98 51.09 -26.35
N LEU A 7 -4.02 50.73 -27.22
CA LEU A 7 -4.28 50.12 -28.52
C LEU A 7 -2.98 49.46 -29.04
N PHE A 8 -2.79 48.17 -28.77
CA PHE A 8 -1.83 47.34 -29.49
C PHE A 8 -2.61 46.29 -30.28
N LEU A 9 -2.73 46.56 -31.57
CA LEU A 9 -3.18 45.66 -32.63
C LEU A 9 -2.12 44.57 -32.84
N ALA A 10 -2.46 43.29 -32.71
CA ALA A 10 -1.67 42.20 -33.25
C ALA A 10 -2.60 41.20 -33.93
N GLY A 11 -2.45 41.11 -35.25
CA GLY A 11 -3.38 40.47 -36.16
C GLY A 11 -3.32 38.94 -36.15
N ALA A 12 -4.48 38.36 -36.42
CA ALA A 12 -4.63 36.97 -36.85
C ALA A 12 -4.50 36.91 -38.38
N LEU A 13 -3.64 36.02 -38.90
CA LEU A 13 -3.79 35.38 -40.23
C LEU A 13 -3.05 34.03 -40.20
N GLY A 14 -3.79 32.96 -40.49
CA GLY A 14 -3.25 31.62 -40.68
C GLY A 14 -2.86 31.34 -42.13
N ALA A 15 -2.13 30.25 -42.34
CA ALA A 15 -2.08 29.52 -43.61
C ALA A 15 -1.76 28.05 -43.32
N ALA A 16 -2.58 27.16 -43.89
CA ALA A 16 -2.45 25.72 -43.85
C ALA A 16 -1.32 25.22 -44.77
N ALA A 17 -0.68 24.10 -44.40
CA ALA A 17 0.04 23.25 -45.33
C ALA A 17 -0.14 21.77 -44.92
N CYS A 18 -1.01 21.08 -45.67
CA CYS A 18 -1.18 19.64 -45.67
C CYS A 18 -0.35 19.06 -46.84
N SER A 19 0.43 18.00 -46.59
CA SER A 19 0.99 16.97 -47.50
C SER A 19 2.35 16.51 -46.95
N GLY A 20 2.74 15.23 -46.85
CA GLY A 20 2.15 13.98 -47.31
C GLY A 20 3.29 12.95 -47.46
N THR A 21 3.24 11.89 -46.63
CA THR A 21 3.52 10.45 -46.90
C THR A 21 4.91 9.89 -47.29
N HIS A 22 5.13 8.65 -46.77
CA HIS A 22 6.05 7.53 -47.05
C HIS A 22 7.32 7.39 -46.17
N GLU A 23 7.39 6.53 -45.13
CA GLU A 23 7.43 5.04 -44.97
C GLU A 23 8.88 4.49 -44.80
N PRO A 24 9.09 3.27 -44.26
CA PRO A 24 9.70 3.04 -42.96
C PRO A 24 11.17 2.58 -43.05
N LEU A 25 11.97 2.93 -42.04
CA LEU A 25 13.23 2.22 -41.79
C LEU A 25 13.06 1.36 -40.53
N GLN A 26 12.75 0.08 -40.75
CA GLN A 26 13.06 -0.95 -39.77
C GLN A 26 14.57 -1.00 -39.66
N ASP A 27 15.10 -0.49 -38.56
CA ASP A 27 16.43 -0.87 -38.10
C ASP A 27 16.29 -1.81 -36.90
N GLN A 28 16.98 -2.93 -37.03
CA GLN A 28 16.88 -4.11 -36.19
C GLN A 28 17.85 -3.99 -35.01
N ALA A 29 17.45 -4.58 -33.87
CA ALA A 29 18.17 -4.73 -32.61
C ALA A 29 18.23 -3.46 -31.74
N VAL A 30 17.66 -3.43 -30.53
CA VAL A 30 17.79 -4.41 -29.46
C VAL A 30 16.42 -4.60 -28.80
N SER A 31 16.04 -5.84 -28.51
CA SER A 31 14.95 -6.12 -27.57
C SER A 31 15.23 -5.41 -26.26
N ALA A 32 14.65 -4.22 -26.07
CA ALA A 32 14.44 -3.68 -24.75
C ALA A 32 13.51 -4.68 -24.06
N VAL A 33 14.09 -5.50 -23.19
CA VAL A 33 13.35 -6.25 -22.17
C VAL A 33 12.29 -5.28 -21.63
N PRO A 34 11.00 -5.64 -21.62
CA PRO A 34 10.02 -4.87 -20.88
C PRO A 34 10.50 -4.85 -19.44
N GLN A 35 11.10 -3.73 -19.01
CA GLN A 35 11.26 -3.49 -17.59
C GLN A 35 9.83 -3.52 -17.05
N PRO A 36 9.51 -4.41 -16.10
CA PRO A 36 8.20 -4.36 -15.48
C PRO A 36 8.08 -2.94 -14.93
N ALA A 37 7.06 -2.21 -15.39
CA ALA A 37 6.62 -1.01 -14.71
C ALA A 37 6.54 -1.40 -13.23
N SER A 38 7.36 -0.77 -12.41
CA SER A 38 7.21 -0.89 -10.97
C SER A 38 5.80 -0.39 -10.71
N ASP A 39 4.86 -1.32 -10.52
CA ASP A 39 3.46 -1.03 -10.25
C ASP A 39 3.43 -0.24 -8.95
N ALA A 40 3.57 1.07 -9.07
CA ALA A 40 3.42 2.06 -8.01
C ALA A 40 1.94 2.20 -7.58
N SER A 41 1.08 1.28 -8.02
CA SER A 41 -0.25 1.10 -7.46
C SER A 41 -0.09 0.46 -6.09
N GLY A 42 -0.15 1.28 -5.04
CA GLY A 42 -0.20 0.83 -3.66
C GLY A 42 -1.31 -0.22 -3.44
N LEU A 43 -1.19 -1.01 -2.37
CA LEU A 43 -2.24 -1.92 -1.91
C LEU A 43 -3.15 -1.14 -0.96
N CYS A 44 -4.46 -1.10 -1.20
CA CYS A 44 -5.41 -0.48 -0.27
C CYS A 44 -5.58 -1.39 0.95
N VAL A 45 -4.71 -1.23 1.96
CA VAL A 45 -4.75 -2.06 3.18
C VAL A 45 -6.02 -1.88 4.01
N PRO A 46 -6.65 -0.68 4.10
CA PRO A 46 -7.89 -0.52 4.85
C PRO A 46 -9.03 -1.44 4.39
N GLU A 47 -9.15 -1.67 3.07
CA GLU A 47 -10.17 -2.57 2.50
C GLU A 47 -9.98 -4.04 2.90
N LEU A 48 -8.74 -4.42 3.26
CA LEU A 48 -8.42 -5.80 3.66
C LEU A 48 -8.88 -6.13 5.08
N LEU A 49 -9.12 -5.12 5.91
CA LEU A 49 -9.48 -5.30 7.32
C LEU A 49 -10.90 -5.80 7.53
N SER A 50 -11.77 -5.68 6.52
CA SER A 50 -13.16 -6.18 6.58
C SER A 50 -13.32 -7.61 6.07
N LEU A 51 -12.22 -8.25 5.65
CA LEU A 51 -12.24 -9.57 5.04
C LEU A 51 -12.01 -10.67 6.08
N ASP A 52 -12.50 -11.86 5.75
CA ASP A 52 -12.00 -13.06 6.40
C ASP A 52 -10.63 -13.50 5.81
N ILE A 53 -9.97 -14.43 6.48
CA ILE A 53 -8.63 -14.89 6.10
C ILE A 53 -8.60 -15.71 4.79
N ASP A 54 -9.72 -16.32 4.35
CA ASP A 54 -9.79 -16.97 3.02
C ASP A 54 -9.89 -15.93 1.90
N GLU A 55 -10.76 -14.94 2.06
CA GLU A 55 -10.91 -13.82 1.13
C GLU A 55 -9.59 -13.04 1.01
N LEU A 56 -8.93 -12.81 2.15
CA LEU A 56 -7.61 -12.18 2.19
C LEU A 56 -6.57 -12.99 1.39
N SER A 57 -6.59 -14.32 1.50
CA SER A 57 -5.71 -15.21 0.72
C SER A 57 -6.03 -15.15 -0.78
N GLN A 58 -7.29 -15.05 -1.17
CA GLN A 58 -7.68 -14.86 -2.57
C GLN A 58 -7.15 -13.53 -3.12
N GLN A 59 -7.23 -12.46 -2.32
CA GLN A 59 -6.82 -11.13 -2.75
C GLN A 59 -5.30 -10.95 -2.75
N LEU A 60 -4.60 -11.45 -1.74
CA LEU A 60 -3.15 -11.26 -1.56
C LEU A 60 -2.31 -12.36 -2.22
N GLY A 61 -2.88 -13.55 -2.39
CA GLY A 61 -2.17 -14.75 -2.80
C GLY A 61 -1.97 -15.72 -1.61
N PRO A 62 -1.29 -16.85 -1.84
CA PRO A 62 -1.15 -17.89 -0.83
C PRO A 62 -0.39 -17.37 0.41
N ALA A 63 -0.82 -17.83 1.58
CA ALA A 63 -0.10 -17.61 2.82
C ALA A 63 1.29 -18.27 2.74
N LEU A 64 2.26 -17.60 3.34
CA LEU A 64 3.64 -18.03 3.49
C LEU A 64 3.89 -18.43 4.94
N PRO A 65 4.85 -19.34 5.19
CA PRO A 65 5.30 -19.60 6.54
C PRO A 65 5.90 -18.33 7.16
N LEU A 66 5.60 -18.08 8.43
CA LEU A 66 6.26 -17.04 9.19
C LEU A 66 7.76 -17.38 9.33
N PRO A 67 8.67 -16.41 9.17
CA PRO A 67 10.10 -16.63 9.37
C PRO A 67 10.39 -17.13 10.77
N SER A 68 11.39 -18.01 10.90
CA SER A 68 11.90 -18.42 12.20
C SER A 68 12.37 -17.20 13.00
N GLY A 69 11.95 -17.12 14.27
CA GLY A 69 12.27 -15.99 15.14
C GLY A 69 11.44 -14.72 14.89
N PHE A 70 10.44 -14.75 13.99
CA PHE A 70 9.44 -13.70 13.96
C PHE A 70 8.63 -13.73 15.26
N ALA A 71 8.71 -12.66 16.04
CA ALA A 71 7.89 -12.45 17.22
C ALA A 71 7.15 -11.12 17.05
N ASP A 72 5.82 -11.17 17.12
CA ASP A 72 5.02 -9.98 17.21
C ASP A 72 5.12 -9.44 18.65
N PRO A 73 5.76 -8.28 18.88
CA PRO A 73 6.05 -7.76 20.21
C PRO A 73 4.79 -7.38 21.00
N ILE A 74 3.64 -7.22 20.33
CA ILE A 74 2.36 -6.91 20.97
C ILE A 74 1.62 -8.21 21.36
N LEU A 75 1.91 -9.33 20.69
CA LEU A 75 1.30 -10.63 20.95
C LEU A 75 2.21 -11.57 21.77
N ALA A 76 3.50 -11.27 21.89
CA ALA A 76 4.44 -11.96 22.77
C ALA A 76 4.10 -11.71 24.26
N PRO A 77 4.39 -12.69 25.12
CA PRO A 77 3.37 -13.33 25.96
C PRO A 77 2.65 -12.35 26.90
N VAL A 78 1.47 -11.90 26.46
CA VAL A 78 0.42 -11.43 27.36
C VAL A 78 -0.14 -12.66 28.07
N ILE A 79 0.60 -13.13 29.08
CA ILE A 79 0.03 -13.98 30.12
C ILE A 79 -1.06 -13.11 30.77
N GLN A 80 -2.34 -13.52 30.63
CA GLN A 80 -3.57 -12.87 31.16
C GLN A 80 -4.49 -12.13 30.16
N ARG A 81 -4.61 -12.59 28.91
CA ARG A 81 -5.94 -12.58 28.25
C ARG A 81 -6.34 -13.99 27.89
N THR A 82 -6.89 -14.66 28.90
CA THR A 82 -7.75 -15.82 28.73
C THR A 82 -8.68 -15.56 27.54
N GLU A 83 -8.64 -16.41 26.51
CA GLU A 83 -9.50 -16.43 25.31
C GLU A 83 -8.99 -15.79 24.00
N GLN A 84 -7.75 -15.31 23.88
CA GLN A 84 -7.30 -14.80 22.57
C GLN A 84 -6.77 -15.93 21.67
N LEU A 85 -7.72 -16.55 21.00
CA LEU A 85 -7.63 -17.62 20.03
C LEU A 85 -7.12 -17.14 18.65
N ASP A 86 -6.14 -16.25 18.68
CA ASP A 86 -5.66 -15.54 17.49
C ASP A 86 -4.61 -16.38 16.77
N SER A 87 -4.80 -16.55 15.47
CA SER A 87 -3.84 -17.16 14.56
C SER A 87 -3.20 -16.08 13.69
N SER A 88 -2.01 -16.37 13.16
CA SER A 88 -1.28 -15.43 12.31
C SER A 88 -0.81 -16.07 11.01
N MET A 89 -0.94 -15.35 9.90
CA MET A 89 -0.46 -15.75 8.57
C MET A 89 0.34 -14.63 7.92
N LEU A 90 1.40 -14.99 7.20
CA LEU A 90 2.18 -14.04 6.41
C LEU A 90 1.74 -14.07 4.95
N PHE A 91 1.57 -12.89 4.36
CA PHE A 91 1.34 -12.69 2.94
C PHE A 91 2.42 -11.79 2.36
N ARG A 92 2.66 -11.93 1.06
CA ARG A 92 3.51 -11.00 0.30
C ARG A 92 2.78 -10.54 -0.94
N ARG A 93 2.57 -9.24 -1.07
CA ARG A 93 1.92 -8.65 -2.25
C ARG A 93 2.56 -7.32 -2.60
N ARG A 94 2.89 -7.14 -3.88
CA ARG A 94 3.51 -5.91 -4.42
C ARG A 94 4.71 -5.44 -3.60
N GLY A 95 5.51 -6.38 -3.09
CA GLY A 95 6.68 -6.14 -2.24
C GLY A 95 6.40 -5.68 -0.80
N LEU A 96 5.15 -5.69 -0.34
CA LEU A 96 4.79 -5.54 1.08
C LEU A 96 4.72 -6.93 1.71
N ALA A 97 5.29 -7.07 2.91
CA ALA A 97 5.11 -8.23 3.77
C ALA A 97 4.03 -7.90 4.81
N ILE A 98 2.98 -8.70 4.86
CA ILE A 98 1.77 -8.43 5.64
C ILE A 98 1.52 -9.62 6.55
N VAL A 99 1.57 -9.41 7.85
CA VAL A 99 1.18 -10.42 8.83
C VAL A 99 -0.26 -10.12 9.24
N ALA A 100 -1.18 -11.02 8.90
CA ALA A 100 -2.56 -10.93 9.31
C ALA A 100 -2.76 -11.70 10.61
N SER A 101 -3.30 -11.03 11.62
CA SER A 101 -3.83 -11.68 12.81
C SER A 101 -5.34 -11.82 12.64
N TYR A 102 -5.88 -13.00 12.96
CA TYR A 102 -7.28 -13.31 12.76
C TYR A 102 -7.78 -14.26 13.85
N ASP A 103 -9.07 -14.22 14.12
CA ASP A 103 -9.72 -15.15 15.05
C ASP A 103 -9.93 -16.51 14.33
N TYR A 104 -9.41 -17.60 14.88
CA TYR A 104 -9.47 -18.91 14.19
C TYR A 104 -10.90 -19.50 14.07
N ARG A 105 -11.86 -19.07 14.88
CA ARG A 105 -13.24 -19.60 14.87
C ARG A 105 -14.08 -18.90 13.82
N SER A 106 -14.09 -17.57 13.87
CA SER A 106 -14.85 -16.70 12.96
C SER A 106 -14.13 -16.45 11.64
N ARG A 107 -12.82 -16.74 11.59
CA ARG A 107 -11.91 -16.45 10.47
C ARG A 107 -11.74 -14.97 10.14
N GLN A 108 -12.32 -14.08 10.93
CA GLN A 108 -12.27 -12.63 10.71
C GLN A 108 -10.88 -12.07 11.00
N VAL A 109 -10.37 -11.22 10.10
CA VAL A 109 -9.12 -10.49 10.30
C VAL A 109 -9.32 -9.45 11.41
N SER A 110 -8.49 -9.51 12.45
CA SER A 110 -8.55 -8.55 13.55
C SER A 110 -7.64 -7.36 13.33
N ASN A 111 -6.46 -7.60 12.74
CA ASN A 111 -5.50 -6.56 12.39
C ASN A 111 -4.46 -7.04 11.38
N LEU A 112 -3.76 -6.08 10.78
CA LEU A 112 -2.70 -6.32 9.81
C LEU A 112 -1.42 -5.61 10.25
N LEU A 113 -0.31 -6.34 10.31
CA LEU A 113 1.03 -5.79 10.54
C LEU A 113 1.81 -5.74 9.22
N LEU A 114 2.07 -4.52 8.73
CA LEU A 114 2.92 -4.25 7.59
C LEU A 114 4.37 -4.22 8.03
N VAL A 115 5.15 -5.24 7.66
CA VAL A 115 6.54 -5.38 8.09
C VAL A 115 7.47 -4.53 7.23
N GLY A 116 8.27 -3.68 7.87
CA GLY A 116 9.25 -2.81 7.23
C GLY A 116 9.82 -1.76 8.19
N SER A 117 10.94 -1.16 7.82
CA SER A 117 11.68 -0.22 8.67
C SER A 117 11.46 1.26 8.32
N ASN A 118 10.69 1.56 7.26
CA ASN A 118 10.40 2.92 6.81
C ASN A 118 8.90 3.18 6.86
N GLU A 119 8.46 3.95 7.86
CA GLU A 119 7.05 4.30 8.05
C GLU A 119 6.43 4.99 6.83
N THR A 120 7.09 6.02 6.29
CA THR A 120 6.57 6.79 5.14
C THR A 120 6.37 5.91 3.91
N GLU A 121 7.32 5.01 3.65
CA GLU A 121 7.22 4.05 2.55
C GLU A 121 6.04 3.09 2.76
N LEU A 122 5.91 2.54 3.97
CA LEU A 122 4.82 1.63 4.32
C LEU A 122 3.47 2.33 4.19
N MET A 123 3.32 3.53 4.73
CA MET A 123 2.09 4.34 4.62
C MET A 123 1.70 4.57 3.16
N SER A 124 2.64 5.03 2.34
CA SER A 124 2.41 5.30 0.92
C SER A 124 2.02 4.04 0.14
N ARG A 125 2.78 2.95 0.29
CA ARG A 125 2.54 1.70 -0.44
C ARG A 125 1.28 0.97 0.02
N ALA A 126 0.84 1.19 1.25
CA ALA A 126 -0.39 0.64 1.81
C ALA A 126 -1.60 1.58 1.68
N GLN A 127 -1.44 2.72 1.01
CA GLN A 127 -2.46 3.77 0.87
C GLN A 127 -3.08 4.19 2.21
N LEU A 128 -2.26 4.22 3.27
CA LEU A 128 -2.68 4.60 4.60
C LEU A 128 -2.59 6.11 4.80
N GLN A 129 -3.49 6.63 5.61
CA GLN A 129 -3.56 8.03 6.01
C GLN A 129 -3.67 8.12 7.53
N LEU A 130 -2.99 9.09 8.12
CA LEU A 130 -3.14 9.37 9.54
C LEU A 130 -4.48 10.06 9.79
N GLY A 131 -5.18 9.68 10.86
CA GLY A 131 -6.46 10.28 11.24
C GLY A 131 -7.64 9.82 10.38
N ALA A 132 -7.55 8.66 9.73
CA ALA A 132 -8.72 8.04 9.10
C ALA A 132 -9.76 7.62 10.15
N ASP A 133 -11.04 7.76 9.82
CA ASP A 133 -12.14 7.45 10.75
C ASP A 133 -12.39 5.95 10.94
N SER A 134 -11.97 5.13 9.97
CA SER A 134 -12.28 3.69 9.92
C SER A 134 -11.15 2.78 10.39
N TYR A 135 -9.95 3.31 10.64
CA TYR A 135 -8.82 2.51 11.08
C TYR A 135 -7.78 3.32 11.87
N LEU A 136 -7.05 2.60 12.72
CA LEU A 136 -5.92 3.12 13.48
C LEU A 136 -4.61 2.57 12.92
N VAL A 137 -3.60 3.43 12.74
CA VAL A 137 -2.23 3.01 12.40
C VAL A 137 -1.33 3.20 13.62
N LEU A 138 -0.64 2.14 14.03
CA LEU A 138 0.27 2.13 15.17
C LEU A 138 1.68 1.67 14.74
N PRO A 139 2.75 2.42 15.05
CA PRO A 139 4.10 1.92 14.85
C PRO A 139 4.37 0.75 15.81
N VAL A 140 5.00 -0.30 15.28
CA VAL A 140 5.41 -1.47 16.05
C VAL A 140 6.92 -1.52 16.03
N PHE A 141 7.53 -1.57 17.22
CA PHE A 141 8.99 -1.63 17.38
C PHE A 141 9.43 -3.03 17.80
N LYS A 142 10.62 -3.44 17.36
CA LYS A 142 11.21 -4.72 17.76
C LYS A 142 11.41 -4.76 19.27
N GLU A 143 11.31 -5.94 19.88
CA GLU A 143 11.68 -6.12 21.29
C GLU A 143 13.17 -5.91 21.52
N ARG A 144 14.02 -6.31 20.56
CA ARG A 144 15.48 -6.17 20.62
C ARG A 144 16.04 -5.93 19.22
N PRO A 145 16.68 -4.78 18.95
CA PRO A 145 16.77 -3.60 19.82
C PRO A 145 15.42 -2.86 19.93
N VAL A 146 15.15 -2.24 21.09
CA VAL A 146 13.82 -1.69 21.50
C VAL A 146 13.40 -0.43 20.69
N ASN A 147 14.25 0.08 19.81
CA ASN A 147 14.08 1.35 19.11
C ASN A 147 14.06 1.22 17.58
N GLU A 148 14.02 0.00 17.05
CA GLU A 148 13.92 -0.23 15.62
C GLU A 148 12.47 -0.50 15.22
N LEU A 149 11.99 0.25 14.23
CA LEU A 149 10.69 0.00 13.64
C LEU A 149 10.67 -1.41 13.02
N LEU A 150 9.74 -2.25 13.50
CA LEU A 150 9.40 -3.53 12.91
C LEU A 150 8.40 -3.33 11.75
N GLY A 151 7.45 -2.41 11.93
CA GLY A 151 6.39 -2.19 10.96
C GLY A 151 5.28 -1.28 11.46
N LEU A 152 4.18 -1.26 10.71
CA LEU A 152 2.96 -0.55 11.06
C LEU A 152 1.82 -1.53 11.25
N ARG A 153 1.17 -1.50 12.42
CA ARG A 153 -0.07 -2.23 12.65
C ARG A 153 -1.26 -1.37 12.26
N VAL A 154 -2.16 -1.94 11.49
CA VAL A 154 -3.42 -1.33 11.10
C VAL A 154 -4.56 -2.13 11.73
N LEU A 155 -5.45 -1.43 12.43
CA LEU A 155 -6.61 -2.02 13.11
C LEU A 155 -7.88 -1.35 12.61
N ALA A 156 -8.94 -2.13 12.37
CA ALA A 156 -10.24 -1.56 12.08
C ALA A 156 -10.78 -0.84 13.32
N MET A 157 -11.34 0.36 13.12
CA MET A 157 -12.08 1.07 14.16
C MET A 157 -13.56 0.77 13.99
N SER A 158 -14.06 -0.26 14.66
CA SER A 158 -15.50 -0.42 14.86
C SER A 158 -15.95 0.55 15.94
N LEU A 159 -16.35 1.76 15.53
CA LEU A 159 -17.22 2.60 16.33
C LEU A 159 -18.59 1.92 16.32
N ASN A 160 -18.91 1.19 17.39
CA ASN A 160 -20.21 0.53 17.61
C ASN A 160 -21.35 1.32 16.96
N GLN A 161 -21.93 0.76 15.88
CA GLN A 161 -23.22 1.19 15.33
C GLN A 161 -24.30 0.26 15.84
#